data_AF-A0A1I8CVN8-F1
#
_entry.id   AF-A0A1I8CVN8-F1
#
_cell.length_a   1.000
_cell.length_b   1.000
_cell.length_c   1.000
_cell.angle_alpha   90.00
_cell.angle_beta   90.00
_cell.angle_gamma   90.00
#
_symmetry.space_group_name_H-M   'P 1'
#
loop_
_entity.id
_entity.type
_entity.pdbx_description
1 polymer ?
#
loop_
_entity_poly.entity_id
_entity_poly.type
_entity_poly.pdbx_seq_one_letter_code
_entity_poly.pdbx_strand_id
1 'polypeptide(L)'
;MSFQKLNLFIGLLALMKPLSACTSTGINNNDGQILTDPIMTFSVSPASSWTYPPQITSATPSVVFYAPGQSLTQADAIQRANNDISASILFAFDEENILSTGVHTTVTYSPDPIAACVPTGSYPSGTYVGLFSAGAVTQWAELNGAAGAAVVIANCPLGVSSVAVASPLALKDYIKIITVSIKGYSTSRGRWRTISNDIMSILNFRYGVIFRSQITLNE
;
A
#
# COMPACT_ATOMS: atom_id res chain seq x y z
N MET A 1 -22.42 56.86 -47.14
CA MET A 1 -22.57 55.61 -46.35
C MET A 1 -21.23 54.88 -46.36
N SER A 2 -20.81 54.28 -45.24
CA SER A 2 -19.62 53.38 -45.11
C SER A 2 -18.38 53.91 -44.38
N PHE A 3 -18.52 54.36 -43.14
CA PHE A 3 -17.40 54.34 -42.17
C PHE A 3 -17.79 53.85 -40.75
N GLN A 4 -19.07 53.60 -40.49
CA GLN A 4 -19.56 53.27 -39.15
C GLN A 4 -19.51 51.77 -38.80
N LYS A 5 -19.28 50.89 -39.79
CA LYS A 5 -19.22 49.43 -39.58
C LYS A 5 -17.82 48.90 -39.23
N LEU A 6 -16.77 49.70 -39.42
CA LEU A 6 -15.38 49.26 -39.19
C LEU A 6 -14.97 49.38 -37.71
N ASN A 7 -15.52 50.35 -36.97
CA ASN A 7 -15.20 50.54 -35.55
C ASN A 7 -15.90 49.52 -34.62
N LEU A 8 -16.95 48.83 -35.10
CA LEU A 8 -17.63 47.79 -34.33
C LEU A 8 -16.84 46.47 -34.31
N PHE A 9 -16.01 46.21 -35.34
CA PHE A 9 -15.23 44.98 -35.43
C PHE A 9 -13.94 45.03 -34.60
N ILE A 10 -13.36 46.21 -34.41
CA ILE A 10 -12.15 46.41 -33.58
C ILE A 10 -12.48 46.35 -32.09
N GLY A 11 -13.70 46.71 -31.68
CA GLY A 11 -14.15 46.58 -30.29
C GLY A 11 -14.33 45.12 -29.83
N LEU A 12 -14.65 44.19 -30.73
CA LEU A 12 -14.91 42.79 -30.38
C LEU A 12 -13.63 41.95 -30.20
N LEU A 13 -12.51 42.36 -30.80
CA LEU A 13 -11.20 41.69 -30.62
C LEU A 13 -10.52 42.02 -29.27
N ALA A 14 -10.96 43.06 -28.57
CA ALA A 14 -10.37 43.49 -27.29
C ALA A 14 -10.89 42.72 -26.07
N LEU A 15 -11.81 41.77 -26.25
CA LEU A 15 -12.40 40.94 -25.18
C LEU A 15 -11.74 39.57 -25.00
N MET A 16 -10.70 39.26 -25.78
CA MET A 16 -9.86 38.08 -25.54
C MET A 16 -8.85 38.38 -24.43
N LYS A 17 -9.28 38.25 -23.18
CA LYS A 17 -8.37 38.10 -22.05
C LYS A 17 -7.48 36.88 -22.33
N PRO A 18 -6.15 36.96 -22.16
CA PRO A 18 -5.35 35.75 -22.16
C PRO A 18 -5.91 34.86 -21.06
N LEU A 19 -6.38 33.66 -21.43
CA LEU A 19 -6.56 32.59 -20.47
C LEU A 19 -5.22 32.45 -19.75
N SER A 20 -5.20 32.87 -18.48
CA SER A 20 -4.15 32.50 -17.56
C SER A 20 -4.19 30.98 -17.52
N ALA A 21 -3.35 30.35 -18.32
CA ALA A 21 -2.96 28.98 -18.07
C ALA A 21 -2.48 28.98 -16.62
N CYS A 22 -3.18 28.26 -15.75
CA CYS A 22 -2.60 27.82 -14.50
C CYS A 22 -1.40 26.96 -14.90
N THR A 23 -0.23 27.58 -15.06
CA THR A 23 1.03 26.86 -15.02
C THR A 23 1.09 26.29 -13.61
N SER A 24 0.74 25.01 -13.48
CA SER A 24 1.02 24.24 -12.29
C SER A 24 2.53 24.27 -12.10
N THR A 25 2.99 25.22 -11.29
CA THR A 25 4.31 25.24 -10.68
C THR A 25 4.37 24.07 -9.70
N GLY A 26 4.52 22.89 -10.29
CA GLY A 26 4.60 21.59 -9.66
C GLY A 26 5.09 20.50 -10.62
N ILE A 27 5.54 20.88 -11.82
CA ILE A 27 6.31 20.01 -12.70
C ILE A 27 7.68 19.85 -12.03
N ASN A 28 7.90 18.71 -11.38
CA ASN A 28 9.26 18.21 -11.22
C ASN A 28 9.88 18.25 -12.62
N ASN A 29 10.96 19.02 -12.82
CA ASN A 29 11.59 19.34 -14.12
C ASN A 29 12.06 18.12 -14.96
N ASN A 30 11.69 16.90 -14.56
CA ASN A 30 12.12 15.63 -15.13
C ASN A 30 10.95 14.83 -15.73
N ASP A 31 9.74 15.37 -15.87
CA ASP A 31 8.58 14.62 -16.38
C ASP A 31 8.75 14.11 -17.81
N GLY A 32 9.56 14.81 -18.62
CA GLY A 32 9.95 14.37 -19.96
C GLY A 32 11.10 13.35 -20.00
N GLN A 33 11.74 13.03 -18.87
CA GLN A 33 12.81 12.02 -18.81
C GLN A 33 12.21 10.66 -19.16
N ILE A 34 12.79 9.96 -20.13
CA ILE A 34 12.43 8.57 -20.43
C ILE A 34 13.08 7.68 -19.38
N LEU A 35 12.26 6.93 -18.65
CA LEU A 35 12.71 5.87 -17.75
C LEU A 35 12.50 4.53 -18.45
N THR A 36 13.54 3.71 -18.45
CA THR A 36 13.50 2.33 -18.95
C THR A 36 13.54 1.39 -17.77
N ASP A 37 12.60 0.46 -17.73
CA ASP A 37 12.60 -0.64 -16.76
C ASP A 37 12.65 -0.20 -15.28
N PRO A 38 11.74 0.69 -14.84
CA PRO A 38 11.86 1.35 -13.55
C PRO A 38 11.68 0.39 -12.37
N ILE A 39 12.22 0.81 -11.24
CA ILE A 39 12.00 0.21 -9.93
C ILE A 39 11.11 1.15 -9.12
N MET A 40 9.91 0.69 -8.80
CA MET A 40 8.95 1.37 -7.92
C MET A 40 9.20 0.91 -6.48
N THR A 41 9.39 1.86 -5.57
CA THR A 41 9.51 1.57 -4.12
C THR A 41 8.50 2.38 -3.32
N PHE A 42 7.80 1.73 -2.40
CA PHE A 42 6.79 2.35 -1.56
C PHE A 42 6.62 1.62 -0.23
N SER A 43 6.08 2.30 0.77
CA SER A 43 5.78 1.73 2.08
C SER A 43 4.27 1.65 2.32
N VAL A 44 3.83 0.54 2.91
CA VAL A 44 2.41 0.24 3.15
C VAL A 44 2.20 -0.42 4.50
N SER A 45 1.01 -0.23 5.05
CA SER A 45 0.39 -1.20 5.95
C SER A 45 -0.33 -2.24 5.08
N PRO A 46 0.19 -3.47 5.00
CA PRO A 46 -0.31 -4.46 4.05
C PRO A 46 -1.69 -5.00 4.47
N ALA A 47 -2.42 -5.53 3.49
CA ALA A 47 -3.70 -6.19 3.69
C ALA A 47 -3.57 -7.40 4.64
N SER A 48 -4.65 -7.76 5.35
CA SER A 48 -4.68 -8.94 6.21
C SER A 48 -4.31 -10.22 5.44
N SER A 49 -4.75 -10.30 4.18
CA SER A 49 -4.49 -11.41 3.26
C SER A 49 -3.01 -11.62 2.92
N TRP A 50 -2.17 -10.60 3.10
CA TRP A 50 -0.73 -10.65 2.84
C TRP A 50 0.07 -11.09 4.08
N THR A 51 -0.63 -11.38 5.18
CA THR A 51 -0.03 -11.93 6.41
C THR A 51 -0.53 -13.34 6.61
N TYR A 52 0.11 -14.06 7.53
CA TYR A 52 -0.27 -15.42 7.90
C TYR A 52 -0.16 -15.58 9.42
N PRO A 53 -0.78 -16.60 10.00
CA PRO A 53 -0.69 -16.77 11.44
C PRO A 53 0.63 -17.37 11.92
N PRO A 54 1.09 -16.98 13.13
CA PRO A 54 2.24 -17.63 13.76
C PRO A 54 1.92 -19.09 14.07
N GLN A 55 2.92 -19.95 13.87
CA GLN A 55 2.89 -21.34 14.36
C GLN A 55 3.32 -21.33 15.83
N ILE A 56 2.41 -21.67 16.74
CA ILE A 56 2.77 -21.84 18.17
C ILE A 56 3.18 -23.30 18.38
N THR A 57 4.48 -23.54 18.51
CA THR A 57 5.02 -24.83 18.93
C THR A 57 5.04 -24.92 20.46
N SER A 58 3.98 -25.48 21.04
CA SER A 58 3.87 -25.72 22.49
C SER A 58 3.31 -27.12 22.76
N ALA A 59 3.70 -27.72 23.90
CA ALA A 59 3.15 -29.00 24.37
C ALA A 59 1.62 -28.92 24.64
N THR A 60 1.11 -27.71 24.88
CA THR A 60 -0.31 -27.37 24.94
C THR A 60 -0.54 -26.15 24.03
N PRO A 61 -0.83 -26.34 22.73
CA PRO A 61 -0.94 -25.22 21.81
C PRO A 61 -2.13 -24.34 22.19
N SER A 62 -1.85 -23.08 22.51
CA SER A 62 -2.87 -22.05 22.62
C SER A 62 -3.50 -21.82 21.25
N VAL A 63 -4.83 -21.67 21.19
CA VAL A 63 -5.54 -21.36 19.95
C VAL A 63 -5.08 -20.00 19.42
N VAL A 64 -4.58 -19.90 18.19
CA VAL A 64 -4.32 -18.61 17.54
C VAL A 64 -5.55 -18.20 16.76
N PHE A 65 -6.03 -16.97 16.96
CA PHE A 65 -7.11 -16.42 16.16
C PHE A 65 -6.54 -15.65 14.97
N TYR A 66 -7.14 -15.89 13.81
CA TYR A 66 -6.75 -15.32 12.53
C TYR A 66 -7.66 -14.15 12.16
N ALA A 67 -7.13 -13.20 11.40
CA ALA A 67 -7.95 -12.12 10.89
C ALA A 67 -8.84 -12.61 9.74
N PRO A 68 -10.04 -12.05 9.54
CA PRO A 68 -10.82 -12.30 8.34
C PRO A 68 -9.99 -12.01 7.08
N GLY A 69 -9.99 -12.96 6.14
CA GLY A 69 -9.25 -12.85 4.88
C GLY A 69 -7.75 -13.11 4.95
N GLN A 70 -7.20 -13.39 6.14
CA GLN A 70 -5.78 -13.72 6.32
C GLN A 70 -5.42 -15.04 5.63
N SER A 71 -4.20 -15.12 5.08
CA SER A 71 -3.68 -16.37 4.49
C SER A 71 -3.33 -17.38 5.58
N LEU A 72 -3.43 -18.68 5.28
CA LEU A 72 -3.12 -19.73 6.25
C LEU A 72 -1.64 -20.06 6.32
N THR A 73 -0.91 -19.83 5.23
CA THR A 73 0.52 -20.13 5.11
C THR A 73 1.29 -18.92 4.57
N GLN A 74 2.60 -18.91 4.83
CA GLN A 74 3.51 -17.90 4.26
C GLN A 74 3.50 -17.93 2.72
N ALA A 75 3.42 -19.12 2.12
CA ALA A 75 3.40 -19.29 0.67
C ALA A 75 2.12 -18.70 0.04
N ASP A 76 0.97 -18.88 0.68
CA ASP A 76 -0.28 -18.27 0.22
C ASP A 76 -0.24 -16.75 0.39
N ALA A 77 0.32 -16.27 1.50
CA ALA A 77 0.43 -14.84 1.78
C ALA A 77 1.28 -14.11 0.73
N ILE A 78 2.46 -14.66 0.38
CA ILE A 78 3.31 -14.07 -0.66
C ILE A 78 2.67 -14.19 -2.05
N GLN A 79 1.99 -15.30 -2.35
CA GLN A 79 1.29 -15.46 -3.62
C GLN A 79 0.15 -14.44 -3.77
N ARG A 80 -0.63 -14.19 -2.71
CA ARG A 80 -1.69 -13.16 -2.72
C ARG A 80 -1.11 -11.77 -2.91
N ALA A 81 -0.05 -11.41 -2.18
CA ALA A 81 0.61 -10.13 -2.34
C ALA A 81 1.10 -9.93 -3.78
N ASN A 82 1.76 -10.94 -4.36
CA ASN A 82 2.22 -10.89 -5.74
C ASN A 82 1.06 -10.75 -6.74
N ASN A 83 -0.02 -11.51 -6.56
CA ASN A 83 -1.19 -11.45 -7.44
C ASN A 83 -1.88 -10.08 -7.37
N ASP A 84 -2.07 -9.53 -6.18
CA ASP A 84 -2.74 -8.24 -5.98
C ASP A 84 -1.90 -7.09 -6.57
N ILE A 85 -0.58 -7.12 -6.36
CA ILE A 85 0.34 -6.11 -6.91
C ILE A 85 0.43 -6.24 -8.43
N SER A 86 0.65 -7.45 -8.98
CA SER A 86 0.70 -7.64 -10.43
C SER A 86 -0.63 -7.30 -11.10
N ALA A 87 -1.77 -7.64 -10.48
CA ALA A 87 -3.07 -7.24 -10.98
C ALA A 87 -3.22 -5.70 -10.99
N SER A 88 -2.82 -5.02 -9.91
CA SER A 88 -2.87 -3.55 -9.86
C SER A 88 -2.06 -2.87 -10.97
N ILE A 89 -0.90 -3.44 -11.31
CA ILE A 89 -0.07 -2.95 -12.42
C ILE A 89 -0.77 -3.17 -13.76
N LEU A 90 -1.37 -4.34 -13.97
CA LEU A 90 -2.09 -4.63 -15.22
C LEU A 90 -3.31 -3.71 -15.39
N PHE A 91 -4.05 -3.42 -14.32
CA PHE A 91 -5.16 -2.45 -14.37
C PHE A 91 -4.67 -1.03 -14.67
N ALA A 92 -3.59 -0.58 -14.03
CA ALA A 92 -3.00 0.73 -14.33
C ALA A 92 -2.50 0.82 -15.78
N PHE A 93 -1.97 -0.28 -16.34
CA PHE A 93 -1.53 -0.32 -17.73
C PHE A 93 -2.71 -0.25 -18.70
N ASP A 94 -3.82 -0.93 -18.39
CA ASP A 94 -5.05 -0.89 -19.17
C ASP A 94 -5.69 0.51 -19.17
N GLU A 95 -5.76 1.17 -18.00
CA GLU A 95 -6.24 2.56 -17.87
C GLU A 95 -5.42 3.54 -18.72
N GLU A 96 -4.12 3.30 -18.80
CA GLU A 96 -3.19 4.09 -19.62
C GLU A 96 -3.12 3.63 -21.10
N ASN A 97 -3.91 2.65 -21.54
CA ASN A 97 -3.88 2.08 -22.89
C ASN A 97 -2.48 1.56 -23.30
N ILE A 98 -1.78 0.90 -22.38
CA ILE A 98 -0.45 0.31 -22.59
C ILE A 98 -0.60 -1.19 -22.82
N LEU A 99 -0.04 -1.70 -23.92
CA LEU A 99 0.03 -3.14 -24.17
C LEU A 99 0.97 -3.79 -23.15
N SER A 100 0.46 -4.77 -22.39
CA SER A 100 1.24 -5.52 -21.40
C SER A 100 2.13 -6.63 -22.00
N THR A 101 2.06 -6.84 -23.31
CA THR A 101 2.85 -7.86 -24.01
C THR A 101 4.34 -7.62 -23.87
N GLY A 102 5.07 -8.57 -23.29
CA GLY A 102 6.52 -8.48 -23.08
C GLY A 102 6.93 -7.74 -21.80
N VAL A 103 5.96 -7.30 -20.99
CA VAL A 103 6.21 -6.66 -19.70
C VAL A 103 6.34 -7.73 -18.61
N HIS A 104 7.44 -7.71 -17.87
CA HIS A 104 7.69 -8.60 -16.75
C HIS A 104 7.76 -7.82 -15.44
N THR A 105 6.98 -8.22 -14.45
CA THR A 105 6.95 -7.58 -13.13
C THR A 105 7.52 -8.52 -12.08
N THR A 106 8.53 -8.06 -11.34
CA THR A 106 9.07 -8.77 -10.16
C THR A 106 8.72 -7.99 -8.91
N VAL A 107 8.05 -8.66 -7.97
CA VAL A 107 7.62 -8.07 -6.70
C VAL A 107 8.48 -8.63 -5.57
N THR A 108 9.02 -7.73 -4.76
CA THR A 108 9.77 -8.08 -3.55
C THR A 108 8.92 -7.73 -2.33
N TYR A 109 8.39 -8.76 -1.67
CA TYR A 109 7.63 -8.67 -0.43
C TYR A 109 7.92 -9.89 0.46
N SER A 110 7.94 -9.69 1.77
CA SER A 110 8.11 -10.76 2.76
C SER A 110 6.98 -10.70 3.80
N PRO A 111 6.05 -11.66 3.80
CA PRO A 111 4.98 -11.77 4.78
C PRO A 111 5.53 -12.00 6.20
N ASP A 112 4.91 -11.37 7.20
CA ASP A 112 5.20 -11.65 8.61
C ASP A 112 4.09 -12.49 9.26
N PRO A 113 4.45 -13.35 10.22
CA PRO A 113 3.49 -14.09 11.02
C PRO A 113 2.83 -13.15 12.03
N ILE A 114 1.53 -12.90 11.90
CA ILE A 114 0.77 -11.98 12.75
C ILE A 114 -0.52 -12.65 13.22
N ALA A 115 -0.75 -12.69 14.52
CA ALA A 115 -2.02 -13.14 15.08
C ALA A 115 -3.03 -11.98 15.13
N ALA A 116 -4.32 -12.25 14.91
CA ALA A 116 -5.37 -11.28 15.21
C ALA A 116 -5.70 -11.22 16.71
N CYS A 117 -5.54 -12.35 17.37
CA CYS A 117 -5.61 -12.47 18.81
C CYS A 117 -4.89 -13.74 19.25
N VAL A 118 -4.37 -13.70 20.47
CA VAL A 118 -4.05 -14.91 21.22
C VAL A 118 -4.84 -14.89 22.54
N PRO A 119 -5.40 -16.02 22.98
CA PRO A 119 -6.13 -16.12 24.24
C PRO A 119 -5.19 -15.88 25.44
N THR A 120 -5.66 -16.12 26.65
CA THR A 120 -4.77 -16.11 27.82
C THR A 120 -3.90 -17.37 27.82
N GLY A 121 -2.59 -17.22 27.96
CA GLY A 121 -1.67 -18.35 27.89
C GLY A 121 -0.20 -17.95 27.91
N SER A 122 0.68 -18.95 27.94
CA SER A 122 2.11 -18.77 27.73
C SER A 122 2.41 -18.69 26.23
N TYR A 123 3.18 -17.68 25.83
CA TYR A 123 3.58 -17.45 24.45
C TYR A 123 5.09 -17.28 24.38
N PRO A 124 5.73 -17.69 23.26
CA PRO A 124 7.12 -17.33 23.03
C PRO A 124 7.25 -15.80 22.91
N SER A 125 8.34 -15.26 23.47
CA SER A 125 8.72 -13.87 23.25
C SER A 125 8.84 -13.58 21.75
N GLY A 126 8.42 -12.39 21.31
CA GLY A 126 8.39 -12.03 19.89
C GLY A 126 7.14 -12.50 19.15
N THR A 127 6.09 -12.94 19.85
CA THR A 127 4.76 -13.14 19.23
C THR A 127 4.15 -11.77 18.92
N TYR A 128 3.76 -11.56 17.67
CA TYR A 128 3.11 -10.31 17.24
C TYR A 128 1.59 -10.48 17.14
N VAL A 129 0.86 -9.54 17.76
CA VAL A 129 -0.59 -9.41 17.59
C VAL A 129 -0.88 -8.13 16.82
N GLY A 130 -1.57 -8.26 15.70
CA GLY A 130 -1.90 -7.15 14.81
C GLY A 130 -3.19 -6.44 15.22
N LEU A 131 -3.21 -5.12 15.08
CA LEU A 131 -4.41 -4.31 15.05
C LEU A 131 -4.81 -4.14 13.57
N PHE A 132 -6.02 -4.57 13.25
CA PHE A 132 -6.54 -4.55 11.90
C PHE A 132 -7.53 -3.40 11.74
N SER A 133 -7.36 -2.58 10.70
CA SER A 133 -8.28 -1.50 10.36
C SER A 133 -8.39 -1.38 8.84
N ALA A 134 -9.62 -1.21 8.35
CA ALA A 134 -9.94 -1.14 6.92
C ALA A 134 -9.35 -2.30 6.08
N GLY A 135 -9.24 -3.50 6.66
CA GLY A 135 -8.69 -4.68 5.98
C GLY A 135 -7.15 -4.78 5.97
N ALA A 136 -6.44 -3.80 6.53
CA ALA A 136 -4.98 -3.79 6.65
C ALA A 136 -4.52 -3.99 8.10
N VAL A 137 -3.28 -4.45 8.27
CA VAL A 137 -2.58 -4.42 9.56
C VAL A 137 -1.95 -3.05 9.73
N THR A 138 -2.53 -2.19 10.58
CA THR A 138 -2.05 -0.82 10.77
C THR A 138 -0.99 -0.71 11.84
N GLN A 139 -1.15 -1.50 12.90
CA GLN A 139 -0.26 -1.54 14.05
C GLN A 139 -0.09 -2.98 14.50
N TRP A 140 0.95 -3.21 15.28
CA TRP A 140 1.17 -4.48 15.96
C TRP A 140 1.70 -4.23 17.36
N ALA A 141 1.52 -5.23 18.20
CA ALA A 141 2.14 -5.28 19.49
C ALA A 141 2.94 -6.56 19.63
N GLU A 142 4.11 -6.42 20.24
CA GLU A 142 4.97 -7.53 20.59
C GLU A 142 4.62 -8.00 22.01
N LEU A 143 4.37 -9.30 22.15
CA LEU A 143 4.12 -9.92 23.44
C LEU A 143 5.46 -10.24 24.11
N ASN A 144 5.89 -9.37 25.03
CA ASN A 144 7.15 -9.48 25.78
C ASN A 144 6.98 -10.17 27.14
N GLY A 145 6.26 -11.30 27.18
CA GLY A 145 6.36 -12.18 28.35
C GLY A 145 7.78 -12.74 28.44
N ALA A 146 8.36 -12.83 29.63
CA ALA A 146 9.51 -13.72 29.83
C ALA A 146 9.15 -15.10 29.23
N ALA A 147 10.07 -15.80 28.56
CA ALA A 147 9.73 -17.03 27.84
C ALA A 147 8.91 -17.98 28.73
N GLY A 148 7.65 -18.24 28.37
CA GLY A 148 6.72 -19.07 29.15
C GLY A 148 5.83 -18.34 30.17
N ALA A 149 5.97 -17.02 30.34
CA ALA A 149 5.11 -16.20 31.20
C ALA A 149 3.75 -15.96 30.53
N ALA A 150 2.68 -16.06 31.32
CA ALA A 150 1.33 -15.84 30.82
C ALA A 150 1.09 -14.36 30.54
N VAL A 151 0.73 -14.02 29.29
CA VAL A 151 0.20 -12.70 28.95
C VAL A 151 -1.32 -12.78 28.98
N VAL A 152 -1.96 -11.93 29.79
CA VAL A 152 -3.42 -11.86 29.86
C VAL A 152 -3.91 -10.80 28.90
N ILE A 153 -4.50 -11.24 27.79
CA ILE A 153 -5.24 -10.37 26.87
C ILE A 153 -6.72 -10.41 27.28
N ALA A 154 -7.25 -9.28 27.75
CA ALA A 154 -8.60 -9.23 28.32
C ALA A 154 -9.71 -9.22 27.26
N ASN A 155 -9.49 -8.60 26.09
CA ASN A 155 -10.43 -8.73 24.97
C ASN A 155 -9.71 -9.09 23.66
N CYS A 156 -10.40 -9.94 22.89
CA CYS A 156 -10.00 -10.37 21.57
C CYS A 156 -11.15 -10.13 20.59
N PRO A 157 -10.92 -9.48 19.43
CA PRO A 157 -9.65 -8.88 18.97
C PRO A 157 -9.20 -7.70 19.85
N LEU A 158 -7.90 -7.37 19.77
CA LEU A 158 -7.34 -6.22 20.50
C LEU A 158 -8.03 -4.93 20.03
N GLY A 159 -8.88 -4.37 20.87
CA GLY A 159 -9.31 -2.97 20.76
C GLY A 159 -8.30 -2.05 21.43
N VAL A 160 -8.24 -0.78 21.02
CA VAL A 160 -7.38 0.28 21.59
C VAL A 160 -7.51 0.48 23.12
N SER A 161 -8.50 -0.16 23.76
CA SER A 161 -8.83 -0.03 25.18
C SER A 161 -8.78 -1.37 25.96
N SER A 162 -8.26 -2.45 25.37
CA SER A 162 -8.56 -3.82 25.83
C SER A 162 -7.45 -4.59 26.54
N VAL A 163 -6.36 -3.94 26.92
CA VAL A 163 -5.18 -4.64 27.44
C VAL A 163 -4.97 -4.31 28.92
N ALA A 164 -5.33 -5.26 29.79
CA ALA A 164 -5.06 -5.23 31.22
C ALA A 164 -3.85 -6.14 31.53
N VAL A 165 -2.64 -5.69 31.21
CA VAL A 165 -1.39 -6.31 31.74
C VAL A 165 -0.64 -5.30 32.58
N ALA A 166 0.09 -5.81 33.57
CA ALA A 166 1.00 -5.07 34.47
C ALA A 166 2.18 -4.38 33.75
N SER A 167 2.23 -4.43 32.41
CA SER A 167 3.15 -3.68 31.56
C SER A 167 2.37 -3.21 30.31
N PRO A 168 2.41 -1.92 29.95
CA PRO A 168 1.68 -1.41 28.79
C PRO A 168 2.18 -2.07 27.51
N LEU A 169 1.26 -2.62 26.71
CA LEU A 169 1.56 -3.14 25.38
C LEU A 169 2.03 -1.98 24.50
N ALA A 170 3.30 -1.98 24.08
CA ALA A 170 3.83 -0.96 23.19
C ALA A 170 3.36 -1.22 21.75
N LEU A 171 2.27 -0.58 21.34
CA LEU A 171 1.83 -0.57 19.95
C LEU A 171 2.86 0.16 19.09
N LYS A 172 3.23 -0.47 17.99
CA LYS A 172 4.13 0.09 16.97
C LYS A 172 3.39 0.10 15.64
N ASP A 173 3.67 1.09 14.79
CA ASP A 173 3.13 1.10 13.43
C ASP A 173 3.72 -0.06 12.64
N TYR A 174 2.85 -0.78 11.93
CA TYR A 174 3.25 -1.89 11.07
C TYR A 174 3.34 -1.40 9.63
N ILE A 175 4.57 -1.23 9.16
CA ILE A 175 4.90 -0.66 7.85
C ILE A 175 5.88 -1.60 7.15
N LYS A 176 5.56 -1.99 5.92
CA LYS A 176 6.40 -2.82 5.06
C LYS A 176 6.78 -2.02 3.82
N ILE A 177 8.05 -2.14 3.44
CA ILE A 177 8.56 -1.58 2.18
C ILE A 177 8.40 -2.65 1.11
N ILE A 178 7.87 -2.24 -0.04
CA ILE A 178 7.66 -3.07 -1.22
C ILE A 178 8.43 -2.47 -2.36
N THR A 179 9.10 -3.34 -3.11
CA THR A 179 9.83 -2.98 -4.32
C THR A 179 9.28 -3.77 -5.48
N VAL A 180 8.95 -3.08 -6.57
CA VAL A 180 8.46 -3.67 -7.81
C VAL A 180 9.41 -3.27 -8.93
N SER A 181 9.99 -4.25 -9.61
CA SER A 181 10.76 -4.02 -10.84
C SER A 181 9.89 -4.35 -12.04
N ILE A 182 9.75 -3.42 -12.97
CA ILE A 182 9.04 -3.62 -14.22
C ILE A 182 10.08 -3.65 -15.33
N LYS A 183 10.09 -4.70 -16.15
CA LYS A 183 11.00 -4.90 -17.28
C LYS A 183 10.23 -4.98 -18.59
N GLY A 184 10.83 -4.50 -19.68
CA GLY A 184 10.26 -4.56 -21.02
C GLY A 184 9.38 -3.37 -21.40
N TYR A 185 9.45 -2.25 -20.65
CA TYR A 185 8.69 -1.04 -20.97
C TYR A 185 9.46 0.24 -20.62
N SER A 186 9.45 1.19 -21.56
CA SER A 186 10.08 2.51 -21.42
C SER A 186 9.08 3.60 -21.75
N THR A 187 8.95 4.58 -20.87
CA THR A 187 8.10 5.76 -21.11
C THR A 187 8.56 6.95 -20.29
N SER A 188 7.89 8.09 -20.44
CA SER A 188 8.23 9.29 -19.70
C SER A 188 7.96 9.14 -18.20
N ARG A 189 8.78 9.78 -17.36
CA ARG A 189 8.61 9.83 -15.91
C ARG A 189 7.23 10.37 -15.52
N GLY A 190 6.69 11.32 -16.30
CA GLY A 190 5.32 11.82 -16.13
C GLY A 190 4.28 10.72 -16.26
N ARG A 191 4.38 9.86 -17.29
CA ARG A 191 3.47 8.74 -17.48
C ARG A 191 3.64 7.64 -16.42
N TRP A 192 4.88 7.36 -16.03
CA TRP A 192 5.15 6.48 -14.89
C TRP A 192 4.55 6.99 -13.58
N ARG A 193 4.47 8.31 -13.39
CA ARG A 193 3.80 8.89 -12.22
C ARG A 193 2.29 8.65 -12.27
N THR A 194 1.65 8.77 -13.43
CA THR A 194 0.22 8.44 -13.58
C THR A 194 -0.03 6.97 -13.24
N ILE A 195 0.72 6.05 -13.88
CA ILE A 195 0.68 4.61 -13.59
C ILE A 195 0.86 4.34 -12.09
N SER A 196 1.80 5.03 -11.44
CA SER A 196 2.04 4.87 -10.00
C SER A 196 0.83 5.31 -9.16
N ASN A 197 0.17 6.42 -9.52
CA ASN A 197 -1.03 6.88 -8.82
C ASN A 197 -2.19 5.89 -8.98
N ASP A 198 -2.34 5.30 -10.17
CA ASP A 198 -3.39 4.32 -10.45
C ASP A 198 -3.15 3.04 -9.64
N ILE A 199 -1.90 2.54 -9.61
CA ILE A 199 -1.49 1.42 -8.75
C ILE A 199 -1.84 1.71 -7.28
N MET A 200 -1.52 2.91 -6.78
CA MET A 200 -1.84 3.31 -5.40
C MET A 200 -3.33 3.27 -5.14
N SER A 201 -4.14 3.82 -6.05
CA SER A 201 -5.59 3.84 -5.97
C SER A 201 -6.17 2.42 -5.93
N ILE A 202 -5.76 1.57 -6.87
CA ILE A 202 -6.24 0.20 -7.01
C ILE A 202 -5.88 -0.64 -5.77
N LEU A 203 -4.62 -0.58 -5.32
CA LEU A 203 -4.19 -1.31 -4.12
C LEU A 203 -4.93 -0.88 -2.85
N ASN A 204 -5.21 0.42 -2.71
CA ASN A 204 -5.93 0.93 -1.55
C ASN A 204 -7.40 0.52 -1.55
N PHE A 205 -8.13 0.80 -2.63
CA PHE A 205 -9.58 0.61 -2.66
C PHE A 205 -10.01 -0.82 -2.92
N ARG A 206 -9.23 -1.60 -3.69
CA ARG A 206 -9.62 -2.96 -4.08
C ARG A 206 -9.00 -4.03 -3.20
N TYR A 207 -7.76 -3.83 -2.78
CA TYR A 207 -6.99 -4.85 -2.07
C TYR A 207 -6.77 -4.52 -0.58
N GLY A 208 -7.29 -3.37 -0.10
CA GLY A 208 -7.25 -3.03 1.32
C GLY A 208 -5.85 -2.74 1.84
N VAL A 209 -4.98 -2.17 0.99
CA VAL A 209 -3.60 -1.80 1.33
C VAL A 209 -3.53 -0.32 1.67
N ILE A 210 -3.05 0.03 2.87
CA ILE A 210 -2.97 1.44 3.27
C ILE A 210 -1.56 1.97 3.00
N PHE A 211 -1.43 2.95 2.10
CA PHE A 211 -0.16 3.57 1.78
C PHE A 211 0.36 4.45 2.93
N ARG A 212 1.67 4.33 3.19
CA ARG A 212 2.41 5.13 4.19
C ARG A 212 3.41 6.07 3.52
N SER A 213 3.75 5.83 2.27
CA SER A 213 4.50 6.75 1.41
C SER A 213 3.91 6.80 0.01
N GLN A 214 4.29 7.83 -0.75
CA GLN A 214 4.11 7.84 -2.20
C GLN A 214 5.03 6.79 -2.85
N ILE A 215 4.69 6.37 -4.08
CA ILE A 215 5.58 5.55 -4.90
C ILE A 215 6.74 6.39 -5.42
N THR A 216 7.95 5.90 -5.16
CA THR A 216 9.19 6.47 -5.69
C THR A 216 9.66 5.68 -6.91
N LEU A 217 10.05 6.41 -7.96
CA LEU A 217 10.52 5.86 -9.23
C LEU A 217 12.04 6.00 -9.33
N ASN A 218 12.73 4.87 -9.29
CA ASN A 218 14.18 4.75 -9.44
C ASN A 218 14.52 4.03 -10.76
N GLU A 219 15.72 4.30 -11.29
CA GLU A 219 16.33 3.55 -12.41
C GLU A 219 17.30 2.49 -11.88
#